data_AF-A0A7V5XDH1-F1
#
_entry.id   AF-A0A7V5XDH1-F1
#
_cell.length_a   1.000
_cell.length_b   1.000
_cell.length_c   1.000
_cell.angle_alpha   90.00
_cell.angle_beta   90.00
_cell.angle_gamma   90.00
#
_symmetry.space_group_name_H-M   'P 1'
#
loop_
_entity.id
_entity.type
_entity.pdbx_description
1 polymer ?
#
loop_
_entity_poly.entity_id
_entity_poly.type
_entity_poly.pdbx_seq_one_letter_code
_entity_poly.pdbx_strand_id
1 'polypeptide(L)'
;MNRIGKVLLSAAALGILAVSAIAWGLSTSTPPAGTQAQQPAIGPGPAMMRGGGNPMARIAAQLDLSDEQREQIRAILASARKDSEALRTQIKAMRGQIEQMIRDDNYYEDQARMLVESNSQAFVELTMIGIRTLHDIRAVLTPEQRAKADAMLDQWKARHARRETSAGSVTP
;
A
#
# COMPACT_ATOMS: atom_id res chain seq x y z
N MET A 1 -30.94 -43.40 -9.22
CA MET A 1 -30.68 -43.84 -10.61
C MET A 1 -31.59 -43.01 -11.52
N ASN A 2 -30.99 -42.19 -12.40
CA ASN A 2 -31.55 -41.45 -13.57
C ASN A 2 -30.60 -40.26 -13.86
N ARG A 3 -29.49 -40.49 -14.58
CA ARG A 3 -29.29 -40.30 -16.03
C ARG A 3 -29.26 -38.84 -16.50
N ILE A 4 -28.06 -38.26 -16.42
CA ILE A 4 -27.28 -37.56 -17.46
C ILE A 4 -28.06 -36.97 -18.66
N GLY A 5 -27.93 -35.66 -18.84
CA GLY A 5 -27.72 -34.98 -20.13
C GLY A 5 -26.91 -33.68 -19.87
N LYS A 6 -25.63 -33.50 -20.30
CA LYS A 6 -25.13 -33.24 -21.68
C LYS A 6 -25.86 -32.03 -22.30
N VAL A 7 -25.27 -30.94 -22.80
CA VAL A 7 -23.94 -30.47 -23.24
C VAL A 7 -24.09 -28.91 -23.35
N LEU A 8 -23.09 -28.01 -23.32
CA LEU A 8 -22.27 -27.55 -24.46
C LEU A 8 -21.43 -26.34 -24.03
N LEU A 9 -20.10 -26.54 -24.10
CA LEU A 9 -19.08 -25.50 -24.18
C LEU A 9 -18.89 -25.19 -25.67
N SER A 10 -18.93 -23.93 -26.08
CA SER A 10 -18.23 -23.46 -27.28
C SER A 10 -18.15 -21.93 -27.31
N ALA A 11 -16.93 -21.43 -27.15
CA ALA A 11 -16.53 -20.09 -27.52
C ALA A 11 -16.47 -19.95 -29.06
N ALA A 12 -16.82 -18.78 -29.59
CA ALA A 12 -16.33 -18.30 -30.88
C ALA A 12 -16.50 -16.77 -30.97
N ALA A 13 -15.37 -16.08 -31.11
CA ALA A 13 -15.28 -14.69 -31.54
C ALA A 13 -15.52 -14.58 -33.06
N LEU A 14 -16.05 -13.44 -33.51
CA LEU A 14 -16.03 -12.82 -34.86
C LEU A 14 -16.92 -11.57 -34.73
N GLY A 15 -16.53 -10.31 -34.93
CA GLY A 15 -15.57 -9.75 -35.87
C GLY A 15 -16.31 -9.16 -37.08
N ILE A 16 -16.90 -7.96 -36.97
CA ILE A 16 -17.27 -7.14 -38.14
C ILE A 16 -16.85 -5.69 -37.92
N LEU A 17 -15.98 -5.26 -38.83
CA LEU A 17 -15.43 -3.92 -39.03
C LEU A 17 -16.50 -2.99 -39.61
N ALA A 18 -16.66 -1.81 -39.01
CA ALA A 18 -17.23 -0.66 -39.70
C ALA A 18 -16.08 0.32 -40.00
N VAL A 19 -15.63 0.30 -41.26
CA VAL A 19 -14.72 1.31 -41.83
C VAL A 19 -15.60 2.46 -42.32
N SER A 20 -15.45 3.64 -41.73
CA SER A 20 -15.90 4.88 -42.31
C SER A 20 -14.74 5.87 -42.28
N ALA A 21 -14.11 6.00 -43.44
CA ALA A 21 -13.07 6.96 -43.73
C ALA A 21 -13.66 8.38 -43.79
N ILE A 22 -13.11 9.27 -42.97
CA ILE A 22 -13.15 10.71 -43.23
C ILE A 22 -11.70 11.18 -43.13
N ALA A 23 -11.11 11.38 -44.31
CA ALA A 23 -9.78 11.92 -44.49
C ALA A 23 -9.88 13.43 -44.74
N TRP A 24 -9.59 14.27 -43.75
CA TRP A 24 -9.31 15.70 -43.96
C TRP A 24 -8.24 16.17 -42.97
N GLY A 25 -7.13 16.69 -43.50
CA GLY A 25 -6.26 17.64 -42.79
C GLY A 25 -4.98 17.08 -42.17
N LEU A 26 -3.95 16.83 -42.99
CA LEU A 26 -2.57 16.92 -42.53
C LEU A 26 -2.29 18.39 -42.18
N SER A 27 -2.25 18.71 -40.89
CA SER A 27 -1.56 19.88 -40.36
C SER A 27 -0.40 19.38 -39.51
N THR A 28 0.78 19.27 -40.11
CA THR A 28 2.03 19.03 -39.38
C THR A 28 2.48 20.33 -38.74
N SER A 29 1.89 20.71 -37.61
CA SER A 29 2.48 21.73 -36.74
C SER A 29 3.56 21.06 -35.90
N THR A 30 4.81 21.18 -36.34
CA THR A 30 6.00 20.96 -35.51
C THR A 30 5.88 21.78 -34.22
N PRO A 31 5.83 21.17 -33.03
CA PRO A 31 5.96 21.94 -31.79
C PRO A 31 7.39 22.47 -31.68
N PRO A 32 7.59 23.76 -31.36
CA PRO A 32 8.93 24.25 -31.02
C PRO A 32 9.41 23.55 -29.76
N ALA A 33 10.67 23.12 -29.79
CA ALA A 33 11.41 22.67 -28.63
C ALA A 33 11.49 23.80 -27.59
N GLY A 34 10.51 23.82 -26.67
CA GLY A 34 10.47 24.70 -25.52
C GLY A 34 11.26 24.09 -24.37
N THR A 35 12.39 24.73 -24.08
CA THR A 35 13.06 24.85 -22.77
C THR A 35 12.45 24.03 -21.62
N GLN A 36 13.21 23.03 -21.17
CA GLN A 36 13.00 22.40 -19.86
C GLN A 36 13.09 23.49 -18.77
N ALA A 37 11.93 23.97 -18.33
CA ALA A 37 11.82 24.68 -17.08
C ALA A 37 12.14 23.66 -15.98
N GLN A 38 13.34 23.79 -15.43
CA GLN A 38 13.82 23.05 -14.29
C GLN A 38 12.90 23.41 -13.10
N GLN A 39 11.87 22.59 -12.87
CA GLN A 39 11.04 22.73 -11.69
C GLN A 39 11.94 22.47 -10.48
N PRO A 40 11.99 23.40 -9.49
CA PRO A 40 12.64 23.08 -8.24
C PRO A 40 11.87 21.92 -7.62
N ALA A 41 12.56 20.80 -7.39
CA ALA A 41 12.02 19.66 -6.68
C ALA A 41 11.53 20.15 -5.32
N ILE A 42 10.22 20.23 -5.17
CA ILE A 42 9.56 20.44 -3.88
C ILE A 42 10.11 19.33 -2.97
N GLY A 43 10.78 19.75 -1.89
CA GLY A 43 11.42 18.87 -0.92
C GLY A 43 10.43 17.86 -0.35
N PRO A 44 10.92 16.79 0.31
CA PRO A 44 10.06 15.74 0.82
C PRO A 44 9.08 16.33 1.82
N GLY A 45 7.81 16.47 1.40
CA GLY A 45 6.72 16.75 2.33
C GLY A 45 6.71 15.70 3.44
N PRO A 46 6.14 16.01 4.61
CA PRO A 46 6.14 15.10 5.75
C PRO A 46 5.61 13.74 5.30
N ALA A 47 6.50 12.76 5.32
CA ALA A 47 6.26 11.39 4.90
C ALA A 47 5.35 10.71 5.93
N MET A 48 4.09 11.14 6.03
CA MET A 48 3.06 10.41 6.73
C MET A 48 2.80 9.13 5.93
N MET A 49 3.39 8.01 6.37
CA MET A 49 3.21 6.64 5.88
C MET A 49 3.93 6.22 4.59
N ARG A 50 5.13 6.75 4.28
CA ARG A 50 5.99 6.16 3.25
C ARG A 50 7.29 5.61 3.86
N GLY A 51 7.38 4.29 3.98
CA GLY A 51 8.68 3.61 4.02
C GLY A 51 9.23 3.18 5.37
N GLY A 52 8.42 2.53 6.21
CA GLY A 52 8.93 1.63 7.24
C GLY A 52 8.36 0.25 6.98
N GLY A 53 9.12 -0.64 6.33
CA GLY A 53 8.73 -2.06 6.28
C GLY A 53 8.38 -2.51 7.70
N ASN A 54 7.28 -3.27 7.86
CA ASN A 54 6.79 -3.70 9.15
C ASN A 54 7.98 -4.17 10.02
N PRO A 55 8.30 -3.48 11.14
CA PRO A 55 9.49 -3.79 11.94
C PRO A 55 9.48 -5.27 12.38
N MET A 56 8.30 -5.85 12.56
CA MET A 56 8.15 -7.27 12.87
C MET A 56 8.54 -8.19 11.71
N ALA A 57 8.38 -7.78 10.45
CA ALA A 57 8.85 -8.55 9.31
C ALA A 57 10.40 -8.62 9.25
N ARG A 58 11.09 -7.55 9.67
CA ARG A 58 12.57 -7.55 9.76
C ARG A 58 13.05 -8.34 10.96
N ILE A 59 12.33 -8.28 12.09
CA ILE A 59 12.62 -9.06 13.29
C ILE A 59 12.44 -10.56 12.99
N ALA A 60 11.33 -10.96 12.35
CA ALA A 60 11.08 -12.36 11.99
C ALA A 60 12.17 -12.97 11.11
N ALA A 61 12.81 -12.18 10.23
CA ALA A 61 13.94 -12.64 9.41
C ALA A 61 15.25 -12.86 10.22
N GLN A 62 15.33 -12.31 11.43
CA GLN A 62 16.47 -12.47 12.35
C GLN A 62 16.20 -13.48 13.48
N LEU A 63 15.01 -14.08 13.48
CA LEU A 63 14.68 -15.23 14.30
C LEU A 63 15.05 -16.49 13.51
N ASP A 64 15.75 -17.40 14.16
CA ASP A 64 16.08 -18.71 13.59
C ASP A 64 14.82 -19.59 13.62
N LEU A 65 13.87 -19.27 12.73
CA LEU A 65 12.57 -19.93 12.63
C LEU A 65 12.73 -21.33 12.02
N SER A 66 12.05 -22.32 12.62
CA SER A 66 11.91 -23.65 12.01
C SER A 66 11.08 -23.57 10.72
N ASP A 67 11.15 -24.60 9.88
CA ASP A 67 10.37 -24.63 8.64
C ASP A 67 8.87 -24.67 8.91
N GLU A 68 8.45 -25.36 9.97
CA GLU A 68 7.05 -25.38 10.43
C GLU A 68 6.59 -24.00 10.89
N GLN A 69 7.42 -23.28 11.66
CA GLN A 69 7.11 -21.91 12.09
C GLN A 69 6.98 -20.96 10.89
N ARG A 70 7.89 -21.07 9.91
CA ARG A 70 7.83 -20.26 8.68
C ARG A 70 6.54 -20.50 7.92
N GLU A 71 6.12 -21.75 7.80
CA GLU A 71 4.90 -22.09 7.07
C GLU A 71 3.65 -21.55 7.77
N GLN A 72 3.57 -21.70 9.09
CA GLN A 72 2.47 -21.10 9.87
C GLN A 72 2.44 -19.57 9.73
N ILE A 73 3.59 -18.91 9.82
CA ILE A 73 3.68 -17.46 9.65
C ILE A 73 3.26 -17.03 8.23
N ARG A 74 3.66 -17.77 7.19
CA ARG A 74 3.21 -17.50 5.81
C ARG A 74 1.70 -17.59 5.69
N ALA A 75 1.08 -18.62 6.27
CA ALA A 75 -0.37 -18.79 6.25
C ALA A 75 -1.09 -17.61 6.95
N ILE A 76 -0.60 -17.21 8.13
CA ILE A 76 -1.12 -16.03 8.86
C ILE A 76 -1.03 -14.77 8.01
N LEU A 77 0.14 -14.52 7.40
CA LEU A 77 0.37 -13.34 6.55
C LEU A 77 -0.48 -13.37 5.27
N ALA A 78 -0.70 -14.55 4.67
CA ALA A 78 -1.54 -14.71 3.49
C ALA A 78 -3.01 -14.40 3.81
N SER A 79 -3.53 -14.88 4.96
CA SER A 79 -4.87 -14.54 5.42
C SER A 79 -5.01 -13.04 5.65
N ALA A 80 -4.09 -12.44 6.42
CA ALA A 80 -4.11 -11.01 6.70
C ALA A 80 -4.03 -10.15 5.42
N ARG A 81 -3.27 -10.60 4.41
CA ARG A 81 -3.21 -9.93 3.10
C ARG A 81 -4.56 -9.96 2.40
N LYS A 82 -5.23 -11.10 2.38
CA LYS A 82 -6.57 -11.26 1.80
C LYS A 82 -7.58 -10.37 2.52
N ASP A 83 -7.59 -10.41 3.85
CA ASP A 83 -8.55 -9.68 4.69
C ASP A 83 -8.37 -8.15 4.58
N SER A 84 -7.15 -7.69 4.28
CA SER A 84 -6.83 -6.26 4.16
C SER A 84 -6.92 -5.69 2.74
N GLU A 85 -7.14 -6.52 1.71
CA GLU A 85 -7.01 -6.10 0.31
C GLU A 85 -8.00 -4.98 -0.07
N ALA A 86 -9.27 -5.15 0.27
CA ALA A 86 -10.31 -4.16 -0.01
C ALA A 86 -10.04 -2.83 0.72
N LEU A 87 -9.68 -2.90 2.00
CA LEU A 87 -9.37 -1.73 2.83
C LEU A 87 -8.17 -0.96 2.28
N ARG A 88 -7.12 -1.66 1.84
CA ARG A 88 -5.94 -1.04 1.23
C ARG A 88 -6.29 -0.35 -0.09
N THR A 89 -7.15 -0.96 -0.89
CA THR A 89 -7.64 -0.37 -2.14
C THR A 89 -8.42 0.91 -1.88
N GLN A 90 -9.32 0.88 -0.90
CA GLN A 90 -10.08 2.05 -0.45
C GLN A 90 -9.16 3.19 0.03
N ILE A 91 -8.22 2.90 0.93
CA ILE A 91 -7.27 3.90 1.44
C ILE A 91 -6.38 4.46 0.31
N LYS A 92 -5.99 3.63 -0.66
CA LYS A 92 -5.22 4.08 -1.83
C LYS A 92 -6.02 5.06 -2.69
N ALA A 93 -7.31 4.78 -2.92
CA ALA A 93 -8.20 5.68 -3.65
C ALA A 93 -8.37 7.02 -2.92
N MET A 94 -8.62 6.99 -1.61
CA MET A 94 -8.71 8.20 -0.76
C MET A 94 -7.43 9.05 -0.86
N ARG A 95 -6.24 8.43 -0.79
CA ARG A 95 -4.97 9.15 -0.97
C ARG A 95 -4.86 9.83 -2.34
N GLY A 96 -5.31 9.16 -3.40
CA GLY A 96 -5.36 9.76 -4.74
C GLY A 96 -6.28 10.98 -4.81
N GLN A 97 -7.42 10.94 -4.11
CA GLN A 97 -8.34 12.08 -4.02
C GLN A 97 -7.74 13.23 -3.20
N ILE A 98 -7.07 12.95 -2.09
CA ILE A 98 -6.33 13.97 -1.32
C ILE A 98 -5.25 14.63 -2.19
N GLU A 99 -4.47 13.83 -2.94
CA GLU A 99 -3.46 14.36 -3.86
C GLU A 99 -4.06 15.25 -4.95
N GLN A 100 -5.29 14.97 -5.42
CA GLN A 100 -6.01 15.82 -6.35
C GLN A 100 -6.44 17.13 -5.67
N MET A 101 -7.03 17.07 -4.48
CA MET A 101 -7.45 18.27 -3.71
C MET A 101 -6.27 19.22 -3.43
N ILE A 102 -5.07 18.69 -3.18
CA ILE A 102 -3.85 19.50 -2.95
C ILE A 102 -3.41 20.24 -4.22
N ARG A 103 -3.69 19.68 -5.40
CA ARG A 103 -3.31 20.27 -6.70
C ARG A 103 -4.39 21.16 -7.30
N ASP A 104 -5.60 21.15 -6.75
CA ASP A 104 -6.68 22.02 -7.19
C ASP A 104 -6.41 23.45 -6.72
N ASP A 105 -6.73 24.42 -7.57
CA ASP A 105 -6.63 25.84 -7.22
C ASP A 105 -7.67 26.22 -6.13
N ASN A 106 -8.73 25.42 -5.98
CA ASN A 106 -9.78 25.61 -4.97
C ASN A 106 -9.72 24.52 -3.91
N TYR A 107 -9.42 24.90 -2.67
CA TYR A 107 -9.49 24.01 -1.50
C TYR A 107 -10.78 24.24 -0.70
N TYR A 108 -11.53 23.16 -0.48
CA TYR A 108 -12.73 23.16 0.36
C TYR A 108 -12.56 22.22 1.55
N GLU A 109 -12.38 22.78 2.74
CA GLU A 109 -12.10 22.02 3.96
C GLU A 109 -13.19 20.99 4.30
N ASP A 110 -14.47 21.34 4.12
CA ASP A 110 -15.57 20.42 4.43
C ASP A 110 -15.56 19.19 3.52
N GLN A 111 -15.16 19.33 2.25
CA GLN A 111 -15.02 18.20 1.34
C GLN A 111 -13.86 17.29 1.76
N ALA A 112 -12.73 17.88 2.15
CA ALA A 112 -11.59 17.14 2.69
C ALA A 112 -11.96 16.39 3.98
N ARG A 113 -12.72 17.03 4.88
CA ARG A 113 -13.19 16.43 6.13
C ARG A 113 -14.09 15.22 5.86
N MET A 114 -15.11 15.35 5.01
CA MET A 114 -15.99 14.25 4.64
C MET A 114 -15.22 13.07 4.01
N LEU A 115 -14.23 13.37 3.15
CA LEU A 115 -13.40 12.34 2.54
C LEU A 115 -12.61 11.55 3.60
N VAL A 116 -12.02 12.23 4.58
CA VAL A 116 -11.27 11.58 5.66
C VAL A 116 -12.22 10.78 6.56
N GLU A 117 -13.35 11.35 6.97
CA GLU A 117 -14.32 10.70 7.86
C GLU A 117 -14.89 9.43 7.23
N SER A 118 -15.26 9.47 5.95
CA SER A 118 -15.79 8.30 5.21
C SER A 118 -14.78 7.14 5.07
N ASN A 119 -13.49 7.40 5.31
CA ASN A 119 -12.43 6.39 5.25
C ASN A 119 -11.82 6.04 6.61
N SER A 120 -12.22 6.75 7.68
CA SER A 120 -11.69 6.57 9.04
C SER A 120 -11.79 5.11 9.53
N GLN A 121 -12.94 4.47 9.31
CA GLN A 121 -13.14 3.07 9.71
C GLN A 121 -12.21 2.11 8.97
N ALA A 122 -11.85 2.39 7.71
CA ALA A 122 -10.91 1.54 6.98
C ALA A 122 -9.52 1.56 7.61
N PHE A 123 -9.09 2.69 8.18
CA PHE A 123 -7.86 2.77 8.95
C PHE A 123 -7.93 1.99 10.27
N VAL A 124 -9.05 2.08 10.98
CA VAL A 124 -9.29 1.32 12.21
C VAL A 124 -9.21 -0.18 11.92
N GLU A 125 -9.94 -0.68 10.94
CA GLU A 125 -9.95 -2.10 10.59
C GLU A 125 -8.59 -2.58 10.11
N LEU A 126 -7.89 -1.82 9.27
CA LEU A 126 -6.55 -2.18 8.82
C LEU A 126 -5.56 -2.28 9.98
N THR A 127 -5.70 -1.38 10.97
CA THR A 127 -4.89 -1.41 12.20
C THR A 127 -5.21 -2.65 13.03
N MET A 128 -6.49 -2.98 13.20
CA MET A 128 -6.93 -4.17 13.94
C MET A 128 -6.45 -5.48 13.28
N ILE A 129 -6.50 -5.57 11.95
CA ILE A 129 -5.91 -6.70 11.20
C ILE A 129 -4.42 -6.80 11.52
N GLY A 130 -3.69 -5.68 11.49
CA GLY A 130 -2.27 -5.64 11.84
C GLY A 130 -1.98 -6.15 13.25
N ILE A 131 -2.74 -5.67 14.25
CA ILE A 131 -2.59 -6.09 15.65
C ILE A 131 -2.80 -7.60 15.80
N ARG A 132 -3.92 -8.13 15.26
CA ARG A 132 -4.24 -9.56 15.32
C ARG A 132 -3.16 -10.40 14.64
N THR A 133 -2.74 -10.00 13.44
CA THR A 133 -1.68 -10.69 12.68
C THR A 133 -0.37 -10.79 13.49
N LEU A 134 0.04 -9.69 14.12
CA LEU A 134 1.27 -9.67 14.93
C LEU A 134 1.15 -10.51 16.20
N HIS A 135 -0.02 -10.48 16.83
CA HIS A 135 -0.32 -11.34 17.97
C HIS A 135 -0.22 -12.82 17.60
N ASP A 136 -0.83 -13.22 16.48
CA ASP A 136 -0.83 -14.61 16.01
C ASP A 136 0.57 -15.09 15.62
N ILE A 137 1.37 -14.24 14.95
CA ILE A 137 2.78 -14.54 14.67
C ILE A 137 3.56 -14.74 15.97
N ARG A 138 3.34 -13.89 16.98
CA ARG A 138 4.03 -14.01 18.28
C ARG A 138 3.68 -15.31 19.00
N ALA A 139 2.48 -15.85 18.80
CA ALA A 139 2.06 -17.13 19.38
C ALA A 139 2.79 -18.35 18.77
N VAL A 140 3.27 -18.25 17.53
CA VAL A 140 4.06 -19.30 16.84
C VAL A 140 5.50 -19.39 17.37
N LEU A 141 6.01 -18.30 17.95
CA LEU A 141 7.40 -18.22 18.43
C LEU A 141 7.60 -18.94 19.76
N THR A 142 8.82 -19.46 19.99
CA THR A 142 9.22 -19.97 21.30
C THR A 142 9.39 -18.83 22.31
N PRO A 143 9.39 -19.11 23.63
CA PRO A 143 9.67 -18.10 24.66
C PRO A 143 10.97 -17.33 24.42
N GLU A 144 12.03 -18.03 24.02
CA GLU A 144 13.36 -17.46 23.77
C GLU A 144 13.34 -16.55 22.53
N GLN A 145 12.67 -16.99 21.46
CA GLN A 145 12.49 -16.19 20.25
C GLN A 145 11.67 -14.92 20.51
N ARG A 146 10.63 -15.00 21.37
CA ARG A 146 9.86 -13.82 21.80
C ARG A 146 10.73 -12.82 22.55
N ALA A 147 11.56 -13.29 23.48
CA ALA A 147 12.47 -12.43 24.23
C ALA A 147 13.49 -11.73 23.30
N LYS A 148 14.04 -12.48 22.31
CA LYS A 148 14.93 -11.92 21.29
C LYS A 148 14.21 -10.86 20.44
N ALA A 149 12.97 -11.11 20.04
CA ALA A 149 12.15 -10.17 19.28
C ALA A 149 11.88 -8.87 20.05
N ASP A 150 11.56 -8.96 21.35
CA ASP A 150 11.33 -7.80 22.21
C ASP A 150 12.59 -6.94 22.36
N ALA A 151 13.74 -7.58 22.60
CA ALA A 151 15.02 -6.89 22.68
C ALA A 151 15.39 -6.17 21.37
N MET A 152 15.14 -6.80 20.22
CA MET A 152 15.37 -6.18 18.91
C MET A 152 14.46 -4.96 18.69
N LEU A 153 13.19 -5.05 19.10
CA LEU A 153 12.24 -3.95 19.00
C LEU A 153 12.69 -2.75 19.85
N ASP A 154 13.13 -2.98 21.07
CA ASP A 154 13.58 -1.91 21.97
C ASP A 154 14.88 -1.26 21.48
N GLN A 155 15.81 -2.05 20.95
CA GLN A 155 16.99 -1.50 20.28
C GLN A 155 16.61 -0.63 19.08
N TRP A 156 15.63 -1.05 18.29
CA TRP A 156 15.16 -0.29 17.13
C TRP A 156 14.52 1.03 17.56
N LYS A 157 13.65 1.02 18.58
CA LYS A 157 13.08 2.24 19.18
C LYS A 157 14.18 3.19 19.68
N ALA A 158 15.17 2.68 20.41
CA ALA A 158 16.27 3.48 20.93
C ALA A 158 17.20 4.07 19.85
N ARG A 159 17.33 3.39 18.70
CA ARG A 159 18.07 3.93 17.54
C ARG A 159 17.29 5.04 16.85
N HIS A 160 15.97 4.91 16.73
CA HIS A 160 15.12 5.96 16.16
C HIS A 160 15.08 7.20 17.04
N ALA A 161 14.87 7.05 18.35
CA ALA A 161 14.91 8.17 19.28
C ALA A 161 16.23 8.96 19.19
N ARG A 162 17.37 8.27 19.07
CA ARG A 162 18.69 8.92 18.89
C ARG A 162 18.85 9.65 17.56
N ARG A 163 18.20 9.18 16.49
CA ARG A 163 18.23 9.86 15.19
C ARG A 163 17.38 11.12 15.20
N GLU A 164 16.24 11.08 15.89
CA GLU A 164 15.39 12.26 16.08
C GLU A 164 16.10 13.34 16.90
N THR A 165 16.79 12.98 17.99
CA THR A 165 17.54 13.95 18.80
C THR A 165 18.76 14.52 18.07
N SER A 166 19.48 13.71 17.28
CA SER A 166 20.65 14.16 16.51
C SER A 166 20.28 14.98 15.27
N ALA A 167 19.10 14.78 14.68
CA ALA A 167 18.61 15.59 13.57
C ALA A 167 18.07 16.96 14.04
N GLY A 168 17.59 17.05 15.29
CA GLY A 168 17.18 18.31 15.91
C GLY A 168 18.33 19.20 16.41
N SER A 169 19.57 18.70 16.45
CA SER A 169 20.76 19.45 16.93
C SER A 169 21.64 20.03 15.83
N VAL A 170 21.18 20.05 14.58
CA VAL A 170 21.91 20.68 13.45
C VAL A 170 21.17 21.94 13.01
N THR A 171 21.39 23.05 13.74
CA THR A 171 21.38 24.44 13.25
C THR A 171 21.88 25.36 14.37
N PRO A 172 23.09 25.95 14.30
CA PRO A 172 23.33 27.32 14.76
C PRO A 172 22.70 28.34 13.81
#